data_AF-A0A7S2RAK7-F1
#
_entry.id   AF-A0A7S2RAK7-F1
#
_cell.length_a   1.000
_cell.length_b   1.000
_cell.length_c   1.000
_cell.angle_alpha   90.00
_cell.angle_beta   90.00
_cell.angle_gamma   90.00
#
_symmetry.space_group_name_H-M   'P 1'
#
loop_
_entity.id
_entity.type
_entity.pdbx_description
1 polymer ?
#
loop_
_entity_poly.entity_id
_entity_poly.type
_entity_poly.pdbx_seq_one_letter_code
_entity_poly.pdbx_strand_id
1 'polypeptide(L)'
;MAELVVDPSSLNLEAMQDELDKLAASITKQGSLVRELKKSNGSDAEGIASAVEELRRLKIVAEEKRSLVTASKPVFPRKAFDELILRKMFVIPSFEIHGGVKGLFDLGPPACALKAAMIDMWRKHFILQENMLEMECTCLTPEVVLKTSGHVERFTDLMVKDTESGECFRADKLLEDAIDDLIETDTDMLAEEREDHLRVQRQADAYTPEEIDALLLTYKCVGPSSGKPYSPSFPFNLMFKTTIGPEGNAVGYLRPETAQGLFVNFRRLLDANAGKMPFAAAQIGLGFRNEIAPRSGLLRVREFCMGEIEHFLPSTDKSHSNFASVADKHLVLFGRDDQLGSGKTKTVSVKDAVSSGLINNETLGYFMART
;
A
#
# COMPACT_ATOMS: atom_id res chain seq x y z
N MET A 1 2.70 29.61 -7.75
CA MET A 1 3.27 28.85 -6.62
C MET A 1 2.34 29.06 -5.45
N ALA A 2 1.52 28.06 -5.11
CA ALA A 2 0.81 28.07 -3.85
C ALA A 2 1.84 27.64 -2.79
N GLU A 3 2.26 28.56 -1.94
CA GLU A 3 3.00 28.19 -0.73
C GLU A 3 2.12 27.21 0.04
N LEU A 4 2.65 26.00 0.28
CA LEU A 4 2.11 25.09 1.27
C LEU A 4 2.19 25.82 2.61
N VAL A 5 1.08 26.43 3.02
CA VAL A 5 0.93 26.97 4.37
C VAL A 5 0.98 25.76 5.29
N VAL A 6 2.15 25.50 5.87
CA VAL A 6 2.31 24.48 6.90
C VAL A 6 1.47 24.94 8.08
N ASP A 7 0.44 24.16 8.41
CA ASP A 7 -0.43 24.42 9.54
C ASP A 7 0.44 24.44 10.82
N PRO A 8 0.42 25.51 11.63
CA PRO A 8 1.14 25.58 12.90
C PRO A 8 0.88 24.38 13.83
N SER A 9 -0.25 23.69 13.67
CA SER A 9 -0.58 22.45 14.39
C SER A 9 0.30 21.26 14.00
N SER A 10 0.77 21.17 12.75
CA SER A 10 1.60 20.05 12.26
C SER A 10 3.03 20.11 12.78
N LEU A 11 3.58 21.33 12.95
CA LEU A 11 4.89 21.57 13.57
C LEU A 11 4.94 21.12 15.04
N ASN A 12 3.83 21.24 15.77
CA ASN A 12 3.73 20.77 17.14
C ASN A 12 3.65 19.24 17.22
N LEU A 13 2.98 18.60 16.25
CA LEU A 13 2.82 17.15 16.21
C LEU A 13 4.13 16.41 15.92
N GLU A 14 4.94 16.92 14.98
CA GLU A 14 6.27 16.37 14.68
C GLU A 14 7.20 16.46 15.90
N ALA A 15 7.22 17.60 16.58
CA ALA A 15 8.02 17.77 17.79
C ALA A 15 7.61 16.80 18.91
N MET A 16 6.30 16.58 19.08
CA MET A 16 5.79 15.61 20.06
C MET A 16 6.12 14.17 19.67
N GLN A 17 6.08 13.83 18.38
CA GLN A 17 6.46 12.52 17.85
C GLN A 17 7.96 12.25 18.03
N ASP A 18 8.82 13.25 17.81
CA ASP A 18 10.27 13.18 18.05
C ASP A 18 10.60 12.94 19.53
N GLU A 19 9.87 13.61 20.44
CA GLU A 19 10.03 13.39 21.88
C GLU A 19 9.60 11.98 22.29
N LEU A 20 8.50 11.47 21.72
CA LEU A 20 8.04 10.11 21.95
C LEU A 20 9.08 9.09 21.46
N ASP A 21 9.72 9.37 20.33
CA ASP A 21 10.79 8.54 19.76
C ASP A 21 12.07 8.52 20.61
N LYS A 22 12.46 9.68 21.16
CA LYS A 22 13.55 9.77 22.14
C LYS A 22 13.24 9.00 23.43
N LEU A 23 11.98 9.05 23.89
CA LEU A 23 11.53 8.26 25.04
C LEU A 23 11.58 6.77 24.74
N ALA A 24 11.14 6.34 23.56
CA ALA A 24 11.21 4.94 23.14
C ALA A 24 12.67 4.44 23.12
N ALA A 25 13.61 5.21 22.58
CA ALA A 25 15.03 4.87 22.61
C ALA A 25 15.58 4.75 24.04
N SER A 26 15.13 5.64 24.94
CA SER A 26 15.51 5.60 26.36
C SER A 26 14.95 4.37 27.07
N ILE A 27 13.72 3.97 26.77
CA ILE A 27 13.10 2.72 27.26
C ILE A 27 13.90 1.51 26.78
N THR A 28 14.29 1.46 25.50
CA THR A 28 15.08 0.35 24.95
C THR A 28 16.44 0.25 25.65
N LYS A 29 17.14 1.38 25.83
CA LYS A 29 18.43 1.44 26.52
C LYS A 29 18.31 0.98 27.98
N GLN A 30 17.29 1.48 28.69
CA GLN A 30 17.04 1.12 30.09
C GLN A 30 16.64 -0.36 30.23
N GLY A 31 15.85 -0.90 29.29
CA GLY A 31 15.49 -2.31 29.24
C GLY A 31 16.70 -3.23 29.01
N SER A 32 17.66 -2.82 28.18
CA SER A 32 18.93 -3.54 28.01
C SER A 32 19.78 -3.51 29.28
N LEU A 33 19.87 -2.36 29.97
CA LEU A 33 20.56 -2.24 31.26
C LEU A 33 19.95 -3.16 32.32
N VAL A 34 18.63 -3.23 32.43
CA VAL A 34 17.94 -4.16 33.36
C VAL A 34 18.27 -5.62 33.03
N ARG A 35 18.35 -5.98 31.74
CA ARG A 35 18.71 -7.34 31.31
C ARG A 35 20.17 -7.69 31.62
N GLU A 36 21.09 -6.75 31.47
CA GLU A 36 22.50 -6.93 31.84
C GLU A 36 22.67 -7.08 33.36
N LEU A 37 22.03 -6.20 34.14
CA LEU A 37 22.08 -6.25 35.61
C LEU A 37 21.48 -7.54 36.18
N LYS A 38 20.50 -8.15 35.49
CA LYS A 38 19.95 -9.47 35.89
C LYS A 38 20.85 -10.64 35.48
N LYS A 39 21.75 -10.48 34.51
CA LYS A 39 22.69 -11.53 34.05
C LYS A 39 23.99 -11.55 34.85
N SER A 40 24.44 -10.41 35.37
CA SER A 40 25.61 -10.38 36.26
C SER A 40 25.23 -10.92 37.64
N ASN A 41 25.74 -12.12 37.98
CA ASN A 41 25.56 -12.82 39.26
C ASN A 41 26.16 -12.08 40.50
N GLY A 42 26.29 -10.75 40.46
CA GLY A 42 26.86 -9.91 41.52
C GLY A 42 26.28 -8.50 41.59
N SER A 43 25.16 -8.23 40.91
CA SER A 43 24.48 -6.92 40.98
C SER A 43 23.70 -6.79 42.28
N ASP A 44 23.83 -5.65 42.94
CA ASP A 44 23.06 -5.32 44.15
C ASP A 44 21.55 -5.33 43.84
N ALA A 45 20.76 -6.01 44.69
CA ALA A 45 19.32 -6.18 44.48
C ALA A 45 18.60 -4.81 44.42
N GLU A 46 19.15 -3.82 45.14
CA GLU A 46 18.69 -2.44 45.16
C GLU A 46 18.92 -1.72 43.82
N GLY A 47 20.03 -2.01 43.14
CA GLY A 47 20.34 -1.47 41.81
C GLY A 47 19.43 -2.02 40.71
N ILE A 48 19.06 -3.31 40.79
CA ILE A 48 18.07 -3.91 39.88
C ILE A 48 16.69 -3.30 40.11
N ALA A 49 16.27 -3.13 41.37
CA ALA A 49 14.97 -2.54 41.71
C ALA A 49 14.86 -1.09 41.21
N SER A 50 15.90 -0.28 41.43
CA SER A 50 15.96 1.10 40.95
C SER A 50 15.89 1.19 39.41
N ALA A 51 16.63 0.34 38.70
CA ALA A 51 16.61 0.33 37.24
C ALA A 51 15.26 -0.11 36.64
N VAL A 52 14.57 -1.04 37.30
CA VAL A 52 13.20 -1.47 36.93
C VAL A 52 12.18 -0.37 37.20
N GLU A 53 12.33 0.38 38.29
CA GLU A 53 11.42 1.49 38.61
C GLU A 53 11.55 2.64 37.60
N GLU A 54 12.79 3.00 37.22
CA GLU A 54 13.01 3.99 36.17
C GLU A 54 12.47 3.51 34.82
N LEU A 55 12.59 2.21 34.49
CA LEU A 55 11.98 1.65 33.29
C LEU A 55 10.44 1.77 33.31
N ARG A 56 9.79 1.52 34.46
CA ARG A 56 8.34 1.70 34.61
C ARG A 56 7.94 3.16 34.43
N ARG A 57 8.66 4.08 35.07
CA ARG A 57 8.43 5.52 34.95
C ARG A 57 8.53 5.98 33.50
N LEU A 58 9.58 5.57 32.78
CA LEU A 58 9.75 5.91 31.36
C LEU A 58 8.60 5.39 30.50
N LYS A 59 8.10 4.17 30.77
CA LYS A 59 6.93 3.62 30.06
C LYS A 59 5.65 4.42 30.31
N ILE A 60 5.39 4.83 31.56
CA ILE A 60 4.22 5.66 31.90
C ILE A 60 4.26 6.99 31.15
N VAL A 61 5.42 7.68 31.18
CA VAL A 61 5.58 8.96 30.48
C VAL A 61 5.44 8.80 28.96
N ALA A 62 5.92 7.69 28.40
CA ALA A 62 5.74 7.40 26.98
C ALA A 62 4.27 7.19 26.62
N GLU A 63 3.51 6.50 27.47
CA GLU A 63 2.09 6.23 27.23
C GLU A 63 1.24 7.50 27.33
N GLU A 64 1.52 8.36 28.31
CA GLU A 64 0.89 9.67 28.44
C GLU A 64 1.17 10.54 27.19
N LYS A 65 2.43 10.60 26.74
CA LYS A 65 2.79 11.34 25.52
C LYS A 65 2.19 10.74 24.26
N ARG A 66 2.16 9.41 24.13
CA ARG A 66 1.53 8.71 23.02
C ARG A 66 0.04 9.04 22.95
N SER A 67 -0.64 9.06 24.09
CA SER A 67 -2.04 9.47 24.19
C SER A 67 -2.25 10.92 23.73
N LEU A 68 -1.38 11.84 24.14
CA LEU A 68 -1.42 13.25 23.71
C LEU A 68 -1.19 13.41 22.20
N VAL A 69 -0.23 12.68 21.63
CA VAL A 69 0.03 12.66 20.18
C VAL A 69 -1.18 12.12 19.42
N THR A 70 -1.76 11.01 19.86
CA THR A 70 -2.95 10.41 19.24
C THR A 70 -4.14 11.35 19.31
N ALA A 71 -4.37 12.00 20.45
CA ALA A 71 -5.45 12.97 20.63
C ALA A 71 -5.25 14.26 19.79
N SER A 72 -4.01 14.60 19.48
CA SER A 72 -3.68 15.80 18.69
C SER A 72 -3.73 15.53 17.18
N LYS A 73 -3.78 14.26 16.73
CA LYS A 73 -3.90 13.95 15.30
C LYS A 73 -5.24 14.47 14.78
N PRO A 74 -5.25 15.25 13.68
CA PRO A 74 -6.50 15.72 13.10
C PRO A 74 -7.35 14.53 12.66
N VAL A 75 -8.52 14.37 13.27
CA VAL A 75 -9.46 13.31 12.93
C VAL A 75 -10.18 13.71 11.65
N PHE A 76 -9.94 12.97 10.57
CA PHE A 76 -10.71 13.14 9.34
C PHE A 76 -12.15 12.63 9.55
N PRO A 77 -13.19 13.47 9.42
CA PRO A 77 -14.56 13.07 9.69
C PRO A 77 -15.11 12.21 8.53
N ARG A 78 -14.62 10.97 8.42
CA ARG A 78 -14.84 10.08 7.28
C ARG A 78 -16.31 9.91 6.91
N LYS A 79 -17.18 9.66 7.90
CA LYS A 79 -18.62 9.48 7.67
C LYS A 79 -19.27 10.72 7.06
N ALA A 80 -19.00 11.90 7.62
CA ALA A 80 -19.56 13.15 7.12
C ALA A 80 -19.03 13.49 5.71
N PHE A 81 -17.77 13.16 5.44
CA PHE A 81 -17.18 13.30 4.11
C PHE A 81 -17.85 12.37 3.08
N ASP A 82 -18.01 11.09 3.41
CA ASP A 82 -18.64 10.10 2.53
C ASP A 82 -20.09 10.48 2.21
N GLU A 83 -20.86 10.90 3.22
CA GLU A 83 -22.22 11.41 3.02
C GLU A 83 -22.26 12.67 2.13
N LEU A 84 -21.26 13.55 2.26
CA LEU A 84 -21.17 14.76 1.45
C LEU A 84 -20.87 14.45 -0.02
N ILE A 85 -19.89 13.60 -0.32
CA ILE A 85 -19.50 13.27 -1.69
C ILE A 85 -20.62 12.51 -2.44
N LEU A 86 -21.40 11.69 -1.73
CA LEU A 86 -22.58 11.03 -2.28
C LEU A 86 -23.69 12.05 -2.56
N ARG A 87 -24.06 12.86 -1.55
CA ARG A 87 -25.12 13.87 -1.67
C ARG A 87 -24.83 14.92 -2.74
N LYS A 88 -23.54 15.25 -2.96
CA LYS A 88 -23.10 16.20 -3.98
C LYS A 88 -22.78 15.54 -5.33
N MET A 89 -23.07 14.24 -5.47
CA MET A 89 -22.85 13.49 -6.71
C MET A 89 -21.41 13.61 -7.22
N PHE A 90 -20.42 13.56 -6.34
CA PHE A 90 -19.04 13.30 -6.76
C PHE A 90 -18.91 11.83 -7.14
N VAL A 91 -19.45 10.93 -6.31
CA VAL A 91 -19.39 9.49 -6.51
C VAL A 91 -20.79 8.93 -6.35
N ILE A 92 -21.16 7.97 -7.19
CA ILE A 92 -22.47 7.32 -7.18
C ILE A 92 -22.24 5.80 -7.20
N PRO A 93 -22.86 5.01 -6.31
CA PRO A 93 -22.84 3.57 -6.43
C PRO A 93 -23.45 3.15 -7.78
N SER A 94 -22.67 2.47 -8.62
CA SER A 94 -23.13 2.15 -9.97
C SER A 94 -24.30 1.17 -9.91
N PHE A 95 -25.31 1.39 -10.77
CA PHE A 95 -26.53 0.59 -10.85
C PHE A 95 -27.41 0.59 -9.57
N GLU A 96 -27.35 1.63 -8.73
CA GLU A 96 -28.06 1.71 -7.44
C GLU A 96 -29.55 1.35 -7.52
N ILE A 97 -30.27 1.82 -8.54
CA ILE A 97 -31.71 1.54 -8.74
C ILE A 97 -32.01 0.05 -9.04
N HIS A 98 -30.99 -0.73 -9.34
CA HIS A 98 -31.05 -2.18 -9.56
C HIS A 98 -30.40 -2.99 -8.43
N GLY A 99 -30.16 -2.36 -7.27
CA GLY A 99 -29.52 -2.98 -6.10
C GLY A 99 -28.00 -2.76 -6.04
N GLY A 100 -27.41 -2.14 -7.06
CA GLY A 100 -25.99 -1.79 -7.13
C GLY A 100 -25.06 -3.00 -7.30
N VAL A 101 -23.81 -2.70 -7.67
CA VAL A 101 -22.73 -3.70 -7.69
C VAL A 101 -21.56 -3.19 -6.86
N LYS A 102 -21.20 -3.92 -5.79
CA LYS A 102 -20.08 -3.53 -4.92
C LYS A 102 -18.80 -3.39 -5.75
N GLY A 103 -18.07 -2.31 -5.51
CA GLY A 103 -16.82 -2.00 -6.21
C GLY A 103 -16.98 -1.38 -7.59
N LEU A 104 -18.20 -1.07 -8.04
CA LEU A 104 -18.46 -0.27 -9.23
C LEU A 104 -19.08 1.06 -8.82
N PHE A 105 -18.51 2.15 -9.35
CA PHE A 105 -18.93 3.51 -9.03
C PHE A 105 -18.95 4.36 -10.29
N ASP A 106 -19.98 5.19 -10.42
CA ASP A 106 -20.06 6.21 -11.44
C ASP A 106 -19.54 7.54 -10.87
N LEU A 107 -18.79 8.28 -11.68
CA LEU A 107 -18.36 9.64 -11.33
C LEU A 107 -19.45 10.62 -11.77
N GLY A 108 -19.97 11.41 -10.84
CA GLY A 108 -20.93 12.45 -11.18
C GLY A 108 -20.25 13.73 -11.68
N PRO A 109 -21.03 14.78 -12.02
CA PRO A 109 -20.53 15.95 -12.76
C PRO A 109 -19.27 16.62 -12.17
N PRO A 110 -19.19 16.93 -10.86
CA PRO A 110 -18.00 17.57 -10.30
C PRO A 110 -16.77 16.65 -10.31
N ALA A 111 -16.95 15.34 -10.10
CA ALA A 111 -15.84 14.38 -10.14
C ALA A 111 -15.34 14.12 -11.55
N CYS A 112 -16.19 14.18 -12.58
CA CYS A 112 -15.76 14.14 -13.98
C CYS A 112 -14.81 15.32 -14.29
N ALA A 113 -15.17 16.53 -13.88
CA ALA A 113 -14.30 17.70 -14.05
C ALA A 113 -12.99 17.57 -13.26
N LEU A 114 -13.06 17.08 -12.03
CA LEU A 114 -11.87 16.82 -11.19
C LEU A 114 -10.95 15.78 -11.84
N LYS A 115 -11.50 14.64 -12.28
CA LYS A 115 -10.73 13.58 -12.95
C LYS A 115 -10.06 14.10 -14.23
N ALA A 116 -10.77 14.87 -15.04
CA ALA A 116 -10.20 15.48 -16.24
C ALA A 116 -9.03 16.42 -15.92
N ALA A 117 -9.17 17.26 -14.89
CA ALA A 117 -8.09 18.15 -14.43
C ALA A 117 -6.89 17.37 -13.86
N MET A 118 -7.12 16.29 -13.10
CA MET A 118 -6.06 15.43 -12.58
C MET A 118 -5.29 14.73 -13.70
N ILE A 119 -6.00 14.21 -14.71
CA ILE A 119 -5.37 13.58 -15.89
C ILE A 119 -4.54 14.61 -16.66
N ASP A 120 -5.08 15.81 -16.90
CA ASP A 120 -4.34 16.89 -17.59
C ASP A 120 -3.08 17.31 -16.82
N MET A 121 -3.17 17.45 -15.50
CA MET A 121 -2.03 17.72 -14.64
C MET A 121 -0.98 16.60 -14.72
N TRP A 122 -1.40 15.34 -14.64
CA TRP A 122 -0.50 14.20 -14.74
C TRP A 122 0.19 14.11 -16.11
N ARG A 123 -0.55 14.36 -17.21
CA ARG A 123 0.02 14.43 -18.57
C ARG A 123 1.06 15.54 -18.69
N LYS A 124 0.77 16.74 -18.19
CA LYS A 124 1.73 17.85 -18.16
C LYS A 124 2.96 17.51 -17.34
N HIS A 125 2.76 16.89 -16.18
CA HIS A 125 3.83 16.59 -15.24
C HIS A 125 4.72 15.45 -15.71
N PHE A 126 4.21 14.38 -16.30
CA PHE A 126 5.04 13.25 -16.72
C PHE A 126 5.25 13.23 -18.23
N ILE A 127 4.17 13.07 -19.00
CA ILE A 127 4.25 12.82 -20.44
C ILE A 127 4.91 13.98 -21.17
N LEU A 128 4.41 15.21 -20.99
CA LEU A 128 4.92 16.37 -21.72
C LEU A 128 6.30 16.79 -21.23
N GLN A 129 6.54 16.74 -19.92
CA GLN A 129 7.82 17.15 -19.34
C GLN A 129 8.97 16.22 -19.75
N GLU A 130 8.74 14.90 -19.81
CA GLU A 130 9.77 13.91 -20.16
C GLU A 130 9.71 13.48 -21.63
N ASN A 131 8.85 14.11 -22.45
CA ASN A 131 8.61 13.75 -23.85
C ASN A 131 8.29 12.25 -24.04
N MET A 132 7.43 11.70 -23.18
CA MET A 132 7.06 10.29 -23.23
C MET A 132 6.17 9.98 -24.43
N LEU A 133 6.30 8.77 -24.97
CA LEU A 133 5.43 8.25 -26.02
C LEU A 133 4.09 7.79 -25.41
N GLU A 134 3.10 8.69 -25.40
CA GLU A 134 1.75 8.38 -24.94
C GLU A 134 1.03 7.47 -25.96
N MET A 135 0.41 6.39 -25.48
CA MET A 135 -0.32 5.42 -26.30
C MET A 135 -1.59 4.94 -25.59
N GLU A 136 -2.62 4.63 -26.39
CA GLU A 136 -3.86 4.03 -25.92
C GLU A 136 -4.00 2.61 -26.50
N CYS A 137 -3.94 1.59 -25.63
CA CYS A 137 -4.18 0.20 -26.00
C CYS A 137 -5.61 -0.25 -25.63
N THR A 138 -6.06 -1.36 -26.21
CA THR A 138 -7.36 -1.96 -25.90
C THR A 138 -7.45 -2.49 -24.47
N CYS A 139 -8.67 -2.54 -23.92
CA CYS A 139 -8.93 -3.20 -22.63
C CYS A 139 -9.04 -4.72 -22.76
N LEU A 140 -9.62 -5.20 -23.87
CA LEU A 140 -9.70 -6.63 -24.18
C LEU A 140 -8.32 -7.16 -24.56
N THR A 141 -7.91 -8.22 -23.85
CA THR A 141 -6.59 -8.84 -23.97
C THR A 141 -6.73 -10.34 -24.19
N PRO A 142 -6.18 -10.91 -25.27
CA PRO A 142 -6.17 -12.36 -25.49
C PRO A 142 -5.43 -13.12 -24.39
N GLU A 143 -5.92 -14.30 -24.02
CA GLU A 143 -5.35 -15.13 -22.94
C GLU A 143 -3.84 -15.35 -23.07
N VAL A 144 -3.34 -15.57 -24.29
CA VAL A 144 -1.90 -15.83 -24.52
C VAL A 144 -0.99 -14.73 -23.98
N VAL A 145 -1.40 -13.45 -24.06
CA VAL A 145 -0.60 -12.32 -23.58
C VAL A 145 -0.49 -12.35 -22.05
N LEU A 146 -1.61 -12.63 -21.38
CA LEU A 146 -1.68 -12.69 -19.91
C LEU A 146 -1.11 -13.98 -19.35
N LYS A 147 -1.11 -15.06 -20.14
CA LYS A 147 -0.41 -16.30 -19.82
C LYS A 147 1.10 -16.09 -19.91
N THR A 148 1.59 -15.48 -20.99
CA THR A 148 3.02 -15.19 -21.17
C THR A 148 3.57 -14.24 -20.11
N SER A 149 2.80 -13.25 -19.67
CA SER A 149 3.21 -12.37 -18.55
C SER A 149 3.05 -13.00 -17.16
N GLY A 150 2.48 -14.21 -17.06
CA GLY A 150 2.29 -14.94 -15.82
C GLY A 150 1.02 -14.56 -15.03
N HIS A 151 0.24 -13.58 -15.49
CA HIS A 151 -0.99 -13.15 -14.82
C HIS A 151 -2.03 -14.27 -14.70
N VAL A 152 -2.16 -15.14 -15.71
CA VAL A 152 -3.12 -16.26 -15.65
C VAL A 152 -2.82 -17.21 -14.48
N GLU A 153 -1.54 -17.38 -14.15
CA GLU A 153 -1.09 -18.32 -13.10
C GLU A 153 -0.93 -17.65 -11.74
N ARG A 154 -0.51 -16.37 -11.70
CA ARG A 154 -0.08 -15.69 -10.47
C ARG A 154 -0.98 -14.56 -10.01
N PHE A 155 -1.89 -14.07 -10.85
CA PHE A 155 -2.81 -12.98 -10.49
C PHE A 155 -4.01 -13.53 -9.71
N THR A 156 -3.70 -14.17 -8.58
CA THR A 156 -4.66 -14.87 -7.73
C THR A 156 -4.50 -14.43 -6.28
N ASP A 157 -5.62 -14.21 -5.59
CA ASP A 157 -5.64 -14.08 -4.13
C ASP A 157 -6.01 -15.41 -3.48
N LEU A 158 -5.56 -15.61 -2.23
CA LEU A 158 -6.06 -16.71 -1.39
C LEU A 158 -7.40 -16.34 -0.77
N MET A 159 -8.36 -17.25 -0.95
CA MET A 159 -9.76 -17.05 -0.61
C MET A 159 -10.27 -18.11 0.31
N VAL A 160 -11.08 -17.70 1.28
CA VAL A 160 -11.83 -18.60 2.17
C VAL A 160 -13.33 -18.32 2.05
N LYS A 161 -14.17 -19.30 2.42
CA LYS A 161 -15.62 -19.18 2.37
C LYS A 161 -16.23 -19.32 3.76
N ASP A 162 -17.23 -18.49 4.03
CA ASP A 162 -18.16 -18.76 5.13
C ASP A 162 -18.98 -20.01 4.78
N THR A 163 -18.93 -21.01 5.66
CA THR A 163 -19.52 -22.33 5.43
C THR A 163 -21.05 -22.32 5.34
N GLU A 164 -21.72 -21.28 5.86
CA GLU A 164 -23.19 -21.16 5.81
C GLU A 164 -23.67 -20.25 4.70
N SER A 165 -23.11 -19.04 4.56
CA SER A 165 -23.56 -18.08 3.52
C SER A 165 -22.93 -18.34 2.15
N GLY A 166 -21.79 -19.04 2.10
CA GLY A 166 -20.99 -19.19 0.89
C GLY A 166 -20.28 -17.90 0.44
N GLU A 167 -20.39 -16.81 1.21
CA GLU A 167 -19.69 -15.56 0.92
C GLU A 167 -18.17 -15.80 0.99
N CYS A 168 -17.46 -15.24 0.01
CA CYS A 168 -16.02 -15.41 -0.13
C CYS A 168 -15.29 -14.20 0.48
N PHE A 169 -14.21 -14.46 1.20
CA PHE A 169 -13.39 -13.46 1.90
C PHE A 169 -11.91 -13.67 1.58
N ARG A 170 -11.18 -12.56 1.39
CA ARG A 170 -9.74 -12.61 1.22
C ARG A 170 -9.08 -13.04 2.53
N ALA A 171 -8.28 -14.09 2.46
CA ALA A 171 -7.68 -14.70 3.64
C ALA A 171 -6.70 -13.75 4.35
N ASP A 172 -5.87 -13.04 3.58
CA ASP A 172 -4.90 -12.08 4.11
C ASP A 172 -5.58 -10.92 4.82
N LYS A 173 -6.66 -10.38 4.24
CA LYS A 173 -7.38 -9.26 4.84
C LYS A 173 -8.08 -9.65 6.13
N LEU A 174 -8.65 -10.86 6.20
CA LEU A 174 -9.23 -11.38 7.43
C LEU A 174 -8.18 -11.50 8.54
N LEU A 175 -6.97 -11.94 8.20
CA LEU A 175 -5.87 -12.04 9.13
C LEU A 175 -5.42 -10.65 9.61
N GLU A 176 -5.27 -9.68 8.70
CA GLU A 176 -4.94 -8.30 9.05
C GLU A 176 -5.97 -7.69 10.00
N ASP A 177 -7.26 -7.81 9.68
CA ASP A 177 -8.36 -7.23 10.46
C ASP A 177 -8.44 -7.89 11.86
N ALA A 178 -8.24 -9.20 11.96
CA ALA A 178 -8.21 -9.90 13.24
C ALA A 178 -7.03 -9.49 14.13
N ILE A 179 -5.89 -9.14 13.52
CA ILE A 179 -4.72 -8.62 14.25
C ILE A 179 -4.98 -7.20 14.73
N ASP A 180 -5.57 -6.34 13.88
CA ASP A 180 -5.97 -4.98 14.27
C ASP A 180 -6.94 -5.02 15.47
N ASP A 181 -8.00 -5.83 15.37
CA ASP A 181 -8.99 -6.00 16.44
C ASP A 181 -8.35 -6.51 17.75
N LEU A 182 -7.40 -7.45 17.65
CA LEU A 182 -6.66 -7.98 18.81
C LEU A 182 -5.85 -6.88 19.50
N ILE A 183 -5.12 -6.08 18.72
CA ILE A 183 -4.26 -5.00 19.22
C ILE A 183 -5.10 -3.85 19.81
N GLU A 184 -6.27 -3.56 19.23
CA GLU A 184 -7.18 -2.54 19.76
C GLU A 184 -7.88 -3.00 21.05
N THR A 185 -8.20 -4.29 21.16
CA THR A 185 -8.93 -4.84 22.31
C THR A 185 -8.00 -5.09 23.51
N ASP A 186 -6.77 -5.55 23.28
CA ASP A 186 -5.80 -5.83 24.35
C ASP A 186 -4.85 -4.64 24.58
N THR A 187 -5.31 -3.72 25.44
CA THR A 187 -4.55 -2.51 25.79
C THR A 187 -3.32 -2.77 26.67
N ASP A 188 -3.23 -3.95 27.29
CA ASP A 188 -2.14 -4.31 28.22
C ASP A 188 -1.03 -5.16 27.54
N MET A 189 -1.18 -5.42 26.23
CA MET A 189 -0.25 -6.23 25.44
C MET A 189 1.19 -5.72 25.53
N LEU A 190 2.13 -6.65 25.74
CA LEU A 190 3.55 -6.31 25.79
C LEU A 190 4.03 -5.78 24.43
N ALA A 191 4.89 -4.77 24.44
CA ALA A 191 5.38 -4.14 23.19
C ALA A 191 6.08 -5.12 22.23
N GLU A 192 6.71 -6.17 22.76
CA GLU A 192 7.38 -7.22 21.96
C GLU A 192 6.34 -8.14 21.29
N GLU A 193 5.32 -8.56 22.03
CA GLU A 193 4.19 -9.35 21.52
C GLU A 193 3.40 -8.58 20.46
N ARG A 194 3.14 -7.30 20.71
CA ARG A 194 2.49 -6.40 19.73
C ARG A 194 3.26 -6.31 18.43
N GLU A 195 4.59 -6.23 18.49
CA GLU A 195 5.43 -6.15 17.29
C GLU A 195 5.44 -7.48 16.52
N ASP A 196 5.41 -8.62 17.21
CA ASP A 196 5.28 -9.92 16.56
C ASP A 196 3.96 -10.06 15.79
N HIS A 197 2.84 -9.61 16.36
CA HIS A 197 1.55 -9.56 15.67
C HIS A 197 1.58 -8.63 14.45
N LEU A 198 2.14 -7.42 14.59
CA LEU A 198 2.28 -6.48 13.48
C LEU A 198 3.20 -7.02 12.38
N ARG A 199 4.22 -7.81 12.73
CA ARG A 199 5.07 -8.47 11.73
C ARG A 199 4.27 -9.49 10.92
N VAL A 200 3.41 -10.28 11.57
CA VAL A 200 2.50 -11.21 10.88
C VAL A 200 1.56 -10.45 9.94
N GLN A 201 0.96 -9.36 10.42
CA GLN A 201 0.09 -8.51 9.61
C GLN A 201 0.80 -7.96 8.37
N ARG A 202 2.03 -7.45 8.52
CA ARG A 202 2.82 -6.91 7.38
C ARG A 202 3.23 -7.96 6.35
N GLN A 203 3.09 -9.25 6.66
CA GLN A 203 3.45 -10.37 5.80
C GLN A 203 2.24 -11.19 5.35
N ALA A 204 1.02 -10.74 5.65
CA ALA A 204 -0.21 -11.51 5.42
C ALA A 204 -0.40 -11.94 3.96
N ASP A 205 0.05 -11.13 3.00
CA ASP A 205 -0.03 -11.38 1.55
C ASP A 205 1.03 -12.35 1.01
N ALA A 206 2.03 -12.70 1.83
CA ALA A 206 3.16 -13.54 1.44
C ALA A 206 3.05 -15.01 1.90
N TYR A 207 2.07 -15.32 2.76
CA TYR A 207 1.89 -16.68 3.30
C TYR A 207 1.34 -17.68 2.28
N THR A 208 1.72 -18.94 2.41
CA THR A 208 1.14 -20.04 1.63
C THR A 208 -0.30 -20.36 2.10
N PRO A 209 -1.10 -21.11 1.31
CA PRO A 209 -2.42 -21.57 1.74
C PRO A 209 -2.42 -22.27 3.12
N GLU A 210 -1.42 -23.11 3.37
CA GLU A 210 -1.32 -23.86 4.63
C GLU A 210 -0.96 -22.96 5.81
N GLU A 211 -0.05 -22.01 5.58
CA GLU A 211 0.36 -21.02 6.59
C GLU A 211 -0.78 -20.09 6.96
N ILE A 212 -1.49 -19.55 5.96
CA ILE A 212 -2.59 -18.62 6.20
C ILE A 212 -3.79 -19.31 6.85
N ASP A 213 -4.12 -20.55 6.46
CA ASP A 213 -5.19 -21.33 7.10
C ASP A 213 -4.88 -21.58 8.59
N ALA A 214 -3.62 -21.90 8.92
CA ALA A 214 -3.18 -22.08 10.30
C ALA A 214 -3.24 -20.78 11.10
N LEU A 215 -2.86 -19.66 10.49
CA LEU A 215 -2.93 -18.34 11.13
C LEU A 215 -4.38 -17.91 11.37
N LEU A 216 -5.29 -18.08 10.40
CA LEU A 216 -6.71 -17.77 10.58
C LEU A 216 -7.32 -18.55 11.76
N LEU A 217 -6.92 -19.81 11.95
CA LEU A 217 -7.32 -20.59 13.14
C LEU A 217 -6.70 -20.05 14.44
N THR A 218 -5.42 -19.69 14.41
CA THR A 218 -4.68 -19.13 15.56
C THR A 218 -5.31 -17.83 16.04
N TYR A 219 -5.68 -16.94 15.12
CA TYR A 219 -6.37 -15.68 15.40
C TYR A 219 -7.89 -15.82 15.51
N LYS A 220 -8.42 -17.05 15.52
CA LYS A 220 -9.85 -17.36 15.72
C LYS A 220 -10.78 -16.62 14.73
N CYS A 221 -10.33 -16.46 13.49
CA CYS A 221 -11.13 -15.87 12.43
C CYS A 221 -12.32 -16.79 12.09
N VAL A 222 -13.54 -16.26 12.18
CA VAL A 222 -14.78 -17.01 11.94
C VAL A 222 -15.72 -16.31 10.97
N GLY A 223 -16.50 -17.08 10.23
CA GLY A 223 -17.50 -16.56 9.30
C GLY A 223 -18.56 -15.73 10.03
N PRO A 224 -18.94 -14.55 9.51
CA PRO A 224 -19.89 -13.66 10.18
C PRO A 224 -21.30 -14.24 10.29
N SER A 225 -21.67 -15.16 9.39
CA SER A 225 -22.99 -15.81 9.42
C SER A 225 -22.97 -17.08 10.25
N SER A 226 -21.91 -17.90 10.09
CA SER A 226 -21.82 -19.21 10.74
C SER A 226 -21.27 -19.20 12.15
N GLY A 227 -20.45 -18.21 12.51
CA GLY A 227 -19.64 -18.23 13.74
C GLY A 227 -18.63 -19.39 13.79
N LYS A 228 -18.37 -20.03 12.65
CA LYS A 228 -17.47 -21.19 12.51
C LYS A 228 -16.19 -20.80 11.77
N PRO A 229 -15.11 -21.59 11.91
CA PRO A 229 -13.93 -21.42 11.06
C PRO A 229 -14.29 -21.41 9.58
N TYR A 230 -13.57 -20.60 8.80
CA TYR A 230 -13.74 -20.56 7.36
C TYR A 230 -13.32 -21.88 6.68
N SER A 231 -13.72 -22.06 5.42
CA SER A 231 -13.19 -23.15 4.58
C SER A 231 -11.67 -23.05 4.40
N PRO A 232 -10.99 -24.16 4.02
CA PRO A 232 -9.61 -24.08 3.55
C PRO A 232 -9.44 -23.03 2.46
N SER A 233 -8.29 -22.36 2.44
CA SER A 233 -8.01 -21.34 1.43
C SER A 233 -7.79 -21.96 0.05
N PHE A 234 -8.21 -21.24 -0.98
CA PHE A 234 -8.01 -21.63 -2.37
C PHE A 234 -7.67 -20.40 -3.23
N PRO A 235 -6.88 -20.56 -4.31
CA PRO A 235 -6.53 -19.46 -5.19
C PRO A 235 -7.74 -19.03 -6.03
N PHE A 236 -7.96 -17.73 -6.14
CA PHE A 236 -9.00 -17.13 -6.98
C PHE A 236 -8.40 -16.12 -7.96
N ASN A 237 -8.61 -16.34 -9.26
CA ASN A 237 -8.08 -15.45 -10.30
C ASN A 237 -8.87 -14.13 -10.33
N LEU A 238 -8.14 -13.01 -10.20
CA LEU A 238 -8.71 -11.67 -10.13
C LEU A 238 -8.96 -11.03 -11.49
N MET A 239 -8.83 -11.74 -12.60
CA MET A 239 -9.10 -11.17 -13.93
C MET A 239 -10.53 -11.46 -14.36
N PHE A 240 -11.18 -10.46 -14.98
CA PHE A 240 -12.47 -10.67 -15.63
C PHE A 240 -12.27 -11.43 -16.93
N LYS A 241 -12.61 -12.72 -16.92
CA LYS A 241 -12.58 -13.59 -18.10
C LYS A 241 -13.76 -13.29 -19.02
N THR A 242 -13.51 -13.32 -20.32
CA THR A 242 -14.51 -13.19 -21.38
C THR A 242 -14.14 -14.05 -22.58
N THR A 243 -14.97 -14.00 -23.63
CA THR A 243 -14.73 -14.65 -24.90
C THR A 243 -14.72 -13.61 -26.02
N ILE A 244 -13.71 -13.69 -26.90
CA ILE A 244 -13.54 -12.83 -28.05
C ILE A 244 -14.16 -13.52 -29.27
N GLY A 245 -15.09 -12.83 -29.92
CA GLY A 245 -15.79 -13.36 -31.09
C GLY A 245 -16.96 -14.30 -30.74
N PRO A 246 -17.84 -14.56 -31.72
CA PRO A 246 -19.11 -15.24 -31.48
C PRO A 246 -19.00 -16.74 -31.23
N GLU A 247 -17.90 -17.37 -31.65
CA GLU A 247 -17.76 -18.84 -31.61
C GLU A 247 -17.42 -19.42 -30.24
N GLY A 248 -17.07 -18.59 -29.25
CA GLY A 248 -16.72 -19.11 -27.93
C GLY A 248 -15.26 -19.62 -27.80
N ASN A 249 -14.50 -19.65 -28.90
CA ASN A 249 -13.21 -20.35 -28.94
C ASN A 249 -12.00 -19.51 -28.50
N ALA A 250 -12.07 -18.18 -28.60
CA ALA A 250 -10.95 -17.31 -28.24
C ALA A 250 -11.15 -16.71 -26.84
N VAL A 251 -10.47 -17.30 -25.85
CA VAL A 251 -10.50 -16.79 -24.47
C VAL A 251 -9.77 -15.45 -24.38
N GLY A 252 -10.40 -14.49 -23.71
CA GLY A 252 -9.80 -13.20 -23.41
C GLY A 252 -10.10 -12.76 -21.98
N TYR A 253 -9.50 -11.65 -21.60
CA TYR A 253 -9.72 -11.01 -20.31
C TYR A 253 -9.82 -9.50 -20.50
N LEU A 254 -10.47 -8.83 -19.55
CA LEU A 254 -10.23 -7.40 -19.35
C LEU A 254 -8.88 -7.23 -18.66
N ARG A 255 -8.04 -6.31 -19.15
CA ARG A 255 -6.68 -6.12 -18.67
C ARG A 255 -6.64 -5.73 -17.17
N PRO A 256 -5.77 -6.35 -16.36
CA PRO A 256 -5.60 -6.00 -14.94
C PRO A 256 -4.69 -4.78 -14.70
N GLU A 257 -3.93 -4.39 -15.72
CA GLU A 257 -2.97 -3.27 -15.77
C GLU A 257 -2.91 -2.71 -17.21
N THR A 258 -2.26 -1.57 -17.42
CA THR A 258 -2.05 -0.97 -18.75
C THR A 258 -0.69 -1.25 -19.37
N ALA A 259 0.30 -1.67 -18.57
CA ALA A 259 1.69 -1.95 -18.97
C ALA A 259 1.84 -2.94 -20.14
N GLN A 260 1.08 -4.05 -20.13
CA GLN A 260 1.18 -5.09 -21.18
C GLN A 260 1.02 -4.53 -22.60
N GLY A 261 0.13 -3.54 -22.78
CA GLY A 261 -0.07 -2.87 -24.07
C GLY A 261 1.18 -2.14 -24.57
N LEU A 262 1.96 -1.55 -23.65
CA LEU A 262 3.22 -0.89 -23.96
C LEU A 262 4.30 -1.93 -24.30
N PHE A 263 4.38 -3.04 -23.57
CA PHE A 263 5.38 -4.10 -23.83
C PHE A 263 5.19 -4.78 -25.19
N VAL A 264 3.96 -5.16 -25.55
CA VAL A 264 3.71 -5.80 -26.87
C VAL A 264 4.01 -4.86 -28.04
N ASN A 265 3.97 -3.55 -27.80
CA ASN A 265 4.29 -2.51 -28.78
C ASN A 265 5.73 -1.97 -28.66
N PHE A 266 6.59 -2.56 -27.82
CA PHE A 266 7.95 -2.07 -27.57
C PHE A 266 8.74 -1.82 -28.86
N ARG A 267 8.66 -2.73 -29.85
CA ARG A 267 9.35 -2.56 -31.13
C ARG A 267 8.94 -1.27 -31.86
N ARG A 268 7.64 -0.97 -31.89
CA ARG A 268 7.09 0.23 -32.54
C ARG A 268 7.45 1.49 -31.78
N LEU A 269 7.40 1.45 -30.45
CA LEU A 269 7.81 2.57 -29.59
C LEU A 269 9.30 2.88 -29.74
N LEU A 270 10.16 1.85 -29.76
CA LEU A 270 11.59 2.01 -29.99
C LEU A 270 11.88 2.59 -31.38
N ASP A 271 11.18 2.12 -32.42
CA ASP A 271 11.32 2.67 -33.78
C ASP A 271 10.87 4.14 -33.84
N ALA A 272 9.79 4.52 -33.14
CA ALA A 272 9.35 5.91 -33.00
C ALA A 272 10.40 6.78 -32.29
N ASN A 273 11.17 6.20 -31.36
CA ASN A 273 12.33 6.84 -30.73
C ASN A 273 13.65 6.65 -31.52
N ALA A 274 13.57 6.32 -32.82
CA ALA A 274 14.72 6.14 -33.71
C ALA A 274 15.77 5.14 -33.20
N GLY A 275 15.34 4.09 -32.48
CA GLY A 275 16.21 3.06 -31.94
C GLY A 275 17.05 3.48 -30.74
N LYS A 276 16.82 4.67 -30.18
CA LYS A 276 17.61 5.22 -29.06
C LYS A 276 17.00 4.86 -27.71
N MET A 277 17.88 4.74 -26.72
CA MET A 277 17.56 4.50 -25.32
C MET A 277 18.38 5.47 -24.45
N PRO A 278 17.90 5.88 -23.26
CA PRO A 278 16.60 5.53 -22.68
C PRO A 278 15.42 6.23 -23.39
N PHE A 279 14.23 5.68 -23.24
CA PHE A 279 12.96 6.32 -23.62
C PHE A 279 11.83 5.83 -22.72
N ALA A 280 10.76 6.61 -22.63
CA ALA A 280 9.57 6.23 -21.86
C ALA A 280 8.33 6.18 -22.74
N ALA A 281 7.45 5.23 -22.47
CA ALA A 281 6.10 5.20 -22.99
C ALA A 281 5.11 5.29 -21.82
N ALA A 282 3.96 5.89 -22.04
CA ALA A 282 2.95 6.07 -21.02
C ALA A 282 1.56 5.72 -21.55
N GLN A 283 0.69 5.24 -20.66
CA GLN A 283 -0.70 4.98 -20.99
C GLN A 283 -1.60 5.43 -19.84
N ILE A 284 -2.68 6.13 -20.20
CA ILE A 284 -3.76 6.47 -19.28
C ILE A 284 -5.01 5.75 -19.74
N GLY A 285 -5.60 4.92 -18.89
CA GLY A 285 -6.79 4.18 -19.27
C GLY A 285 -7.34 3.30 -18.15
N LEU A 286 -8.40 2.57 -18.47
CA LEU A 286 -9.07 1.69 -17.50
C LEU A 286 -8.25 0.43 -17.23
N GLY A 287 -8.26 -0.03 -15.98
CA GLY A 287 -7.85 -1.36 -15.53
C GLY A 287 -8.98 -2.03 -14.77
N PHE A 288 -8.98 -3.36 -14.79
CA PHE A 288 -10.07 -4.17 -14.24
C PHE A 288 -9.52 -5.25 -13.31
N ARG A 289 -9.99 -5.27 -12.07
CA ARG A 289 -9.63 -6.29 -11.08
C ARG A 289 -10.90 -6.85 -10.47
N ASN A 290 -11.12 -8.14 -10.57
CA ASN A 290 -12.30 -8.83 -10.03
C ASN A 290 -12.19 -9.01 -8.51
N GLU A 291 -12.10 -7.88 -7.81
CA GLU A 291 -11.99 -7.77 -6.36
C GLU A 291 -13.17 -8.48 -5.69
N ILE A 292 -12.86 -9.32 -4.69
CA ILE A 292 -13.87 -10.16 -4.06
C ILE A 292 -14.83 -9.32 -3.20
N ALA A 293 -14.29 -8.56 -2.24
CA ALA A 293 -15.08 -7.80 -1.27
C ALA A 293 -14.63 -6.32 -1.23
N PRO A 294 -14.98 -5.52 -2.24
CA PRO A 294 -14.66 -4.09 -2.27
C PRO A 294 -15.49 -3.35 -1.21
N ARG A 295 -14.89 -3.13 -0.03
CA ARG A 295 -15.53 -2.48 1.14
C ARG A 295 -15.03 -1.05 1.42
N SER A 296 -13.91 -0.64 0.82
CA SER A 296 -13.22 0.62 1.14
C SER A 296 -13.57 1.80 0.21
N GLY A 297 -14.79 1.81 -0.33
CA GLY A 297 -15.23 2.83 -1.30
C GLY A 297 -14.33 2.85 -2.55
N LEU A 298 -13.90 4.04 -2.97
CA LEU A 298 -13.04 4.22 -4.15
C LEU A 298 -11.60 3.68 -4.01
N LEU A 299 -11.17 3.32 -2.80
CA LEU A 299 -9.82 2.76 -2.60
C LEU A 299 -9.69 1.33 -3.13
N ARG A 300 -10.81 0.63 -3.32
CA ARG A 300 -10.83 -0.76 -3.77
C ARG A 300 -12.05 -1.00 -4.64
N VAL A 301 -11.83 -0.93 -5.96
CA VAL A 301 -12.88 -0.99 -6.98
C VAL A 301 -12.52 -2.00 -8.05
N ARG A 302 -13.51 -2.44 -8.82
CA ARG A 302 -13.35 -3.44 -9.87
C ARG A 302 -12.95 -2.87 -11.22
N GLU A 303 -13.18 -1.58 -11.40
CA GLU A 303 -12.85 -0.81 -12.60
C GLU A 303 -12.32 0.55 -12.16
N PHE A 304 -11.14 0.94 -12.65
CA PHE A 304 -10.53 2.22 -12.29
C PHE A 304 -9.59 2.72 -13.38
N CYS A 305 -9.35 4.04 -13.39
CA CYS A 305 -8.40 4.67 -14.29
C CYS A 305 -7.00 4.61 -13.69
N MET A 306 -6.02 4.19 -14.48
CA MET A 306 -4.61 4.18 -14.14
C MET A 306 -3.85 5.06 -15.12
N GLY A 307 -2.73 5.63 -14.66
CA GLY A 307 -1.70 6.23 -15.51
C GLY A 307 -0.39 5.51 -15.22
N GLU A 308 0.09 4.71 -16.17
CA GLU A 308 1.32 3.93 -16.02
C GLU A 308 2.38 4.43 -17.01
N ILE A 309 3.64 4.30 -16.61
CA ILE A 309 4.81 4.73 -17.36
C ILE A 309 5.80 3.57 -17.38
N GLU A 310 6.17 3.15 -18.59
CA GLU A 310 7.26 2.20 -18.82
C GLU A 310 8.49 2.96 -19.29
N HIS A 311 9.46 3.12 -18.40
CA HIS A 311 10.74 3.75 -18.71
C HIS A 311 11.78 2.70 -19.08
N PHE A 312 12.13 2.63 -20.36
CA PHE A 312 13.09 1.69 -20.91
C PHE A 312 14.49 2.30 -20.88
N LEU A 313 15.42 1.63 -20.21
CA LEU A 313 16.82 2.06 -20.09
C LEU A 313 17.81 0.91 -20.35
N PRO A 314 19.07 1.19 -20.71
CA PRO A 314 20.12 0.18 -20.81
C PRO A 314 20.36 -0.49 -19.44
N SER A 315 20.66 -1.80 -19.44
CA SER A 315 20.97 -2.50 -18.19
C SER A 315 22.27 -2.04 -17.52
N THR A 316 23.18 -1.47 -18.30
CA THR A 316 24.51 -1.03 -17.88
C THR A 316 24.55 0.40 -17.33
N ASP A 317 23.55 1.22 -17.63
CA ASP A 317 23.49 2.62 -17.19
C ASP A 317 22.08 2.95 -16.69
N LYS A 318 21.98 3.15 -15.39
CA LYS A 318 20.74 3.51 -14.68
C LYS A 318 20.77 4.94 -14.13
N SER A 319 21.70 5.77 -14.60
CA SER A 319 21.72 7.20 -14.29
C SER A 319 20.54 7.93 -14.94
N HIS A 320 20.18 9.10 -14.41
CA HIS A 320 19.13 9.93 -15.00
C HIS A 320 19.64 11.35 -15.23
N SER A 321 19.59 11.82 -16.48
CA SER A 321 20.14 13.12 -16.88
C SER A 321 19.60 14.30 -16.06
N ASN A 322 18.33 14.21 -15.62
CA ASN A 322 17.68 15.24 -14.82
C ASN A 322 17.66 14.96 -13.30
N PHE A 323 18.42 13.98 -12.80
CA PHE A 323 18.45 13.62 -11.38
C PHE A 323 18.78 14.82 -10.47
N ALA A 324 19.71 15.67 -10.90
CA ALA A 324 20.11 16.86 -10.14
C ALA A 324 18.93 17.79 -9.80
N SER A 325 17.87 17.82 -10.61
CA SER A 325 16.69 18.67 -10.36
C SER A 325 15.84 18.23 -9.17
N VAL A 326 16.02 16.99 -8.68
CA VAL A 326 15.26 16.43 -7.55
C VAL A 326 16.15 15.93 -6.42
N ALA A 327 17.47 15.99 -6.57
CA ALA A 327 18.45 15.44 -5.64
C ALA A 327 18.24 15.91 -4.19
N ASP A 328 17.89 17.18 -3.99
CA ASP A 328 17.71 17.79 -2.67
C ASP A 328 16.28 17.65 -2.10
N LYS A 329 15.35 17.06 -2.87
CA LYS A 329 14.00 16.78 -2.35
C LYS A 329 14.10 15.73 -1.25
N HIS A 330 13.31 15.89 -0.20
CA HIS A 330 13.23 14.93 0.89
C HIS A 330 12.01 14.04 0.74
N LEU A 331 12.20 12.73 0.83
CA LEU A 331 11.14 11.73 0.77
C LEU A 331 11.02 11.00 2.10
N VAL A 332 9.80 10.66 2.46
CA VAL A 332 9.53 9.71 3.56
C VAL A 332 9.62 8.30 2.99
N LEU A 333 10.68 7.59 3.37
CA LEU A 333 11.01 6.26 2.84
C LEU A 333 10.83 5.19 3.92
N PHE A 334 10.38 4.01 3.51
CA PHE A 334 10.24 2.85 4.39
C PHE A 334 11.06 1.67 3.85
N GLY A 335 12.34 1.62 4.23
CA GLY A 335 13.28 0.61 3.76
C GLY A 335 12.94 -0.80 4.22
N ARG A 336 13.38 -1.81 3.48
CA ARG A 336 13.14 -3.24 3.80
C ARG A 336 13.58 -3.61 5.21
N ASP A 337 14.77 -3.19 5.62
CA ASP A 337 15.30 -3.49 6.95
C ASP A 337 14.49 -2.81 8.06
N ASP A 338 13.93 -1.63 7.77
CA ASP A 338 13.04 -0.94 8.71
C ASP A 338 11.67 -1.63 8.79
N GLN A 339 11.15 -2.18 7.69
CA GLN A 339 9.90 -2.97 7.70
C GLN A 339 10.01 -4.25 8.54
N LEU A 340 11.17 -4.91 8.50
CA LEU A 340 11.44 -6.12 9.30
C LEU A 340 11.92 -5.79 10.72
N GLY A 341 12.52 -4.62 10.92
CA GLY A 341 13.14 -4.20 12.17
C GLY A 341 12.33 -3.16 12.91
N SER A 342 12.66 -1.88 12.72
CA SER A 342 12.19 -0.78 13.56
C SER A 342 10.71 -0.43 13.39
N GLY A 343 10.08 -0.80 12.27
CA GLY A 343 8.74 -0.39 11.87
C GLY A 343 8.63 1.10 11.54
N LYS A 344 9.76 1.82 11.38
CA LYS A 344 9.79 3.29 11.23
C LYS A 344 10.19 3.74 9.83
N THR A 345 9.57 4.83 9.37
CA THR A 345 9.99 5.53 8.16
C THR A 345 11.15 6.49 8.44
N LYS A 346 11.86 6.88 7.39
CA LYS A 346 12.97 7.86 7.44
C LYS A 346 12.72 8.96 6.43
N THR A 347 12.87 10.21 6.86
CA THR A 347 12.87 11.37 5.95
C THR A 347 14.31 11.63 5.50
N VAL A 348 14.59 11.41 4.22
CA VAL A 348 15.95 11.47 3.66
C VAL A 348 15.93 12.19 2.31
N SER A 349 16.97 12.95 1.99
CA SER A 349 17.12 13.53 0.65
C SER A 349 17.24 12.42 -0.40
N VAL A 350 16.74 12.64 -1.62
CA VAL A 350 16.84 11.66 -2.71
C VAL A 350 18.30 11.33 -3.01
N LYS A 351 19.18 12.33 -2.98
CA LYS A 351 20.62 12.16 -3.15
C LYS A 351 21.22 11.23 -2.10
N ASP A 352 20.93 11.46 -0.82
CA ASP A 352 21.49 10.65 0.27
C ASP A 352 20.92 9.23 0.23
N ALA A 353 19.63 9.10 -0.11
CA ALA A 353 18.98 7.80 -0.27
C ALA A 353 19.60 6.98 -1.42
N VAL A 354 19.94 7.61 -2.55
CA VAL A 354 20.65 6.92 -3.65
C VAL A 354 22.08 6.58 -3.24
N SER A 355 22.82 7.53 -2.64
CA SER A 355 24.22 7.31 -2.26
C SER A 355 24.40 6.23 -1.17
N SER A 356 23.42 6.08 -0.27
CA SER A 356 23.41 5.05 0.77
C SER A 356 22.90 3.69 0.28
N GLY A 357 22.38 3.62 -0.95
CA GLY A 357 21.79 2.40 -1.52
C GLY A 357 20.37 2.10 -1.04
N LEU A 358 19.75 3.00 -0.25
CA LEU A 358 18.33 2.88 0.13
C LEU A 358 17.41 2.98 -1.10
N ILE A 359 17.78 3.84 -2.07
CA ILE A 359 17.24 3.85 -3.42
C ILE A 359 18.33 3.32 -4.36
N ASN A 360 17.99 2.35 -5.20
CA ASN A 360 18.99 1.58 -5.95
C ASN A 360 19.78 2.39 -6.99
N ASN A 361 19.17 3.39 -7.63
CA ASN A 361 19.81 4.20 -8.67
C ASN A 361 19.10 5.55 -8.86
N GLU A 362 19.75 6.45 -9.60
CA GLU A 362 19.24 7.79 -9.89
C GLU A 362 17.92 7.80 -10.65
N THR A 363 17.69 6.86 -11.58
CA THR A 363 16.44 6.79 -12.35
C THR A 363 15.24 6.50 -11.44
N LEU A 364 15.37 5.54 -10.52
CA LEU A 364 14.33 5.28 -9.52
C LEU A 364 14.14 6.49 -8.60
N GLY A 365 15.23 7.09 -8.11
CA GLY A 365 15.14 8.29 -7.28
C GLY A 365 14.46 9.46 -8.00
N TYR A 366 14.71 9.61 -9.30
CA TYR A 366 14.08 10.63 -10.14
C TYR A 366 12.56 10.46 -10.18
N PHE A 367 12.09 9.28 -10.57
CA PHE A 367 10.65 9.02 -10.67
C PHE A 367 9.95 9.00 -9.31
N MET A 368 10.59 8.50 -8.25
CA MET A 368 10.04 8.56 -6.89
C MET A 368 9.83 10.00 -6.42
N ALA A 369 10.73 10.92 -6.76
CA ALA A 369 10.63 12.32 -6.34
C ALA A 369 9.74 13.19 -7.25
N ARG A 370 9.36 12.65 -8.40
CA ARG A 370 8.37 13.24 -9.32
C ARG A 370 6.95 12.75 -9.02
N THR A 371 6.80 11.53 -8.49
CA THR A 371 5.52 10.98 -8.00
C THR A 371 5.07 11.74 -6.76
#